data_AF-A0A820G893-F1
#
_entry.id   AF-A0A820G893-F1
#
_cell.length_a   1.000
_cell.length_b   1.000
_cell.length_c   1.000
_cell.angle_alpha   90.00
_cell.angle_beta   90.00
_cell.angle_gamma   90.00
#
_symmetry.space_group_name_H-M   'P 1'
#
loop_
_entity.id
_entity.type
_entity.pdbx_description
1 polymer ?
#
loop_
_entity_poly.entity_id
_entity_poly.type
_entity_poly.pdbx_seq_one_letter_code
_entity_poly.pdbx_strand_id
1 'polypeptide(L)'
;FQNDEDYSLDKPGHRRKRSILTIACHAARRADYFFWNGYFLVFLITTVCFSSFAIPPNGFQFRIAIACTLLLTSIAFRLTISNALPNISYLTLIDLYAIVSIFVLVILCIWHSIIGTLVFIYDEYVNLKSDSYWARIDRRIFYVLVSLYIIVHVAMGVWYYYVPISRKRQMKELDKHYRRIINESVDKNRLSIGSSSNGATKRELIV
;
A
#
# COMPACT_ATOMS: atom_id res chain seq x y z
N PHE A 1 -0.18 15.68 -27.61
CA PHE A 1 -1.51 15.16 -27.26
C PHE A 1 -2.24 16.23 -26.43
N GLN A 2 -2.42 17.47 -26.91
CA GLN A 2 -3.43 17.92 -27.87
C GLN A 2 -4.82 17.32 -27.62
N ASN A 3 -5.60 17.92 -26.71
CA ASN A 3 -6.94 18.47 -26.98
C ASN A 3 -7.66 18.81 -25.66
N ASP A 4 -7.28 19.92 -25.03
CA ASP A 4 -8.08 20.61 -23.99
C ASP A 4 -8.86 21.82 -24.57
N GLU A 5 -8.98 21.90 -25.91
CA GLU A 5 -9.51 23.09 -26.60
C GLU A 5 -11.01 23.04 -26.99
N ASP A 6 -11.80 22.08 -26.49
CA ASP A 6 -13.21 21.97 -26.91
C ASP A 6 -14.24 22.56 -25.90
N TYR A 7 -13.81 23.47 -25.02
CA TYR A 7 -14.68 24.13 -24.04
C TYR A 7 -15.11 25.56 -24.40
N SER A 8 -14.70 26.11 -25.56
CA SER A 8 -14.90 27.54 -25.87
C SER A 8 -15.60 27.82 -27.19
N LEU A 9 -16.68 27.10 -27.51
CA LEU A 9 -17.61 27.51 -28.57
C LEU A 9 -19.08 27.31 -28.18
N ASP A 10 -19.55 28.09 -27.21
CA ASP A 10 -20.99 28.37 -27.11
C ASP A 10 -21.21 29.84 -27.48
N LYS A 11 -21.45 30.09 -28.78
CA LYS A 11 -21.96 31.38 -29.26
C LYS A 11 -23.36 31.60 -28.67
N PRO A 12 -23.68 32.79 -28.15
CA PRO A 12 -24.99 33.05 -27.57
C PRO A 12 -26.02 33.13 -28.70
N GLY A 13 -26.83 32.08 -28.87
CA GLY A 13 -27.85 32.12 -29.90
C GLY A 13 -28.90 31.02 -29.85
N HIS A 14 -28.53 29.76 -29.64
CA HIS A 14 -29.52 28.68 -29.70
C HIS A 14 -29.13 27.55 -28.72
N ARG A 15 -29.73 27.53 -27.51
CA ARG A 15 -29.63 26.41 -26.57
C ARG A 15 -30.29 25.16 -27.18
N ARG A 16 -29.54 24.39 -27.97
CA ARG A 16 -29.97 23.05 -28.40
C ARG A 16 -29.89 22.12 -27.20
N LYS A 17 -31.05 21.70 -26.68
CA LYS A 17 -31.14 20.64 -25.67
C LYS A 17 -30.63 19.33 -26.29
N ARG A 18 -29.41 18.90 -25.94
CA ARG A 18 -28.89 17.58 -26.34
C ARG A 18 -29.21 16.58 -25.24
N SER A 19 -29.69 15.39 -25.63
CA SER A 19 -29.86 14.28 -24.71
C SER A 19 -28.49 13.73 -24.34
N ILE A 20 -28.12 13.81 -23.07
CA ILE A 20 -26.89 13.20 -22.53
C ILE A 20 -27.33 12.04 -21.63
N LEU A 21 -26.88 10.83 -21.98
CA LEU A 21 -27.02 9.65 -21.16
C LEU A 21 -25.65 9.35 -20.51
N THR A 22 -25.53 9.62 -19.22
CA THR A 22 -24.31 9.31 -18.45
C THR A 22 -24.51 8.00 -17.71
N ILE A 23 -23.78 6.96 -18.10
CA ILE A 23 -23.78 5.66 -17.43
C ILE A 23 -22.59 5.63 -16.48
N ALA A 24 -22.85 5.63 -15.18
CA ALA A 24 -21.84 5.45 -14.15
C ALA A 24 -21.86 4.00 -13.65
N CYS A 25 -20.76 3.26 -13.85
CA CYS A 25 -20.59 1.91 -13.31
C CYS A 25 -19.69 1.96 -12.08
N HIS A 26 -20.19 1.45 -10.95
CA HIS A 26 -19.41 1.36 -9.72
C HIS A 26 -18.73 -0.01 -9.65
N ALA A 27 -17.44 -0.07 -9.99
CA ALA A 27 -16.65 -1.30 -9.91
C ALA A 27 -15.84 -1.31 -8.60
N ALA A 28 -16.09 -2.31 -7.74
CA ALA A 28 -15.30 -2.53 -6.53
C ALA A 28 -14.40 -3.77 -6.72
N ARG A 29 -13.08 -3.57 -6.68
CA ARG A 29 -12.10 -4.67 -6.74
C ARG A 29 -11.94 -5.30 -5.35
N ARG A 30 -12.11 -6.62 -5.24
CA ARG A 30 -11.78 -7.36 -4.01
C ARG A 30 -10.27 -7.41 -3.85
N ALA A 31 -9.73 -6.54 -3.01
CA ALA A 31 -8.29 -6.45 -2.81
C ALA A 31 -7.74 -7.56 -1.89
N ASP A 32 -8.62 -8.29 -1.19
CA ASP A 32 -8.32 -9.36 -0.23
C ASP A 32 -7.35 -10.43 -0.74
N TYR A 33 -7.53 -10.92 -1.97
CA TYR A 33 -6.66 -11.93 -2.58
C TYR A 33 -5.24 -11.41 -2.84
N PHE A 34 -5.13 -10.17 -3.30
CA PHE A 34 -3.85 -9.55 -3.61
C PHE A 34 -3.04 -9.26 -2.33
N PHE A 35 -3.74 -8.98 -1.22
CA PHE A 35 -3.10 -8.73 0.07
C PHE A 35 -2.45 -9.98 0.66
N TRP A 36 -3.18 -11.10 0.72
CA TRP A 36 -2.61 -12.34 1.27
C TRP A 36 -1.40 -12.79 0.46
N ASN A 37 -1.45 -12.72 -0.87
CA ASN A 37 -0.32 -13.13 -1.70
C ASN A 37 0.89 -12.18 -1.56
N GLY A 38 0.68 -10.87 -1.50
CA GLY A 38 1.76 -9.90 -1.39
C GLY A 38 2.41 -9.84 0.00
N TYR A 39 1.59 -9.70 1.04
CA TYR A 39 2.06 -9.55 2.42
C TYR A 39 2.70 -10.84 2.95
N PHE A 40 2.04 -11.98 2.74
CA PHE A 40 2.54 -13.28 3.23
C PHE A 40 3.89 -13.64 2.60
N LEU A 41 4.07 -13.36 1.31
CA LEU A 41 5.29 -13.70 0.61
C LEU A 41 6.49 -12.85 1.08
N VAL A 42 6.30 -11.55 1.30
CA VAL A 42 7.34 -10.67 1.89
C VAL A 42 7.66 -11.08 3.34
N PHE A 43 6.64 -11.45 4.12
CA PHE A 43 6.83 -11.98 5.47
C PHE A 43 7.69 -13.26 5.45
N LEU A 44 7.43 -14.19 4.53
CA LEU A 44 8.23 -15.40 4.37
C LEU A 44 9.68 -15.09 4.00
N ILE A 45 9.92 -14.21 3.01
CA ILE A 45 11.28 -13.83 2.59
C ILE A 45 12.07 -13.26 3.77
N THR A 46 11.46 -12.36 4.55
CA THR A 46 12.14 -11.75 5.70
C THR A 46 12.34 -12.72 6.86
N THR A 47 11.42 -13.68 7.06
CA THR A 47 11.57 -14.73 8.09
C THR A 47 12.76 -15.64 7.78
N VAL A 48 12.96 -15.98 6.50
CA VAL A 48 14.11 -16.79 6.04
C VAL A 48 15.44 -16.09 6.33
N CYS A 49 15.48 -14.75 6.35
CA CYS A 49 16.71 -14.01 6.69
C CYS A 49 17.25 -14.35 8.08
N PHE A 50 16.37 -14.66 9.04
CA PHE A 50 16.79 -15.04 10.38
C PHE A 50 17.48 -16.42 10.44
N SER A 51 17.32 -17.27 9.41
CA SER A 51 18.06 -18.53 9.32
C SER A 51 19.57 -18.31 9.17
N SER A 52 20.01 -17.15 8.67
CA SER A 52 21.43 -16.79 8.56
C SER A 52 22.15 -16.76 9.90
N PHE A 53 21.43 -16.55 11.02
CA PHE A 53 22.02 -16.59 12.37
C PHE A 53 22.36 -18.01 12.84
N ALA A 54 21.85 -19.06 12.18
CA ALA A 54 22.22 -20.44 12.49
C ALA A 54 23.67 -20.78 12.08
N ILE A 55 24.22 -20.06 11.10
CA ILE A 55 25.59 -20.24 10.62
C ILE A 55 26.56 -19.62 11.62
N PRO A 56 27.66 -20.26 12.03
CA PRO A 56 28.62 -19.67 12.98
C PRO A 56 29.24 -18.35 12.44
N PRO A 57 29.69 -17.45 13.33
CA PRO A 57 30.25 -16.15 12.95
C PRO A 57 31.50 -16.23 12.06
N ASN A 58 32.24 -17.34 12.12
CA ASN A 58 33.41 -17.60 11.27
C ASN A 58 33.04 -17.77 9.79
N GLY A 59 31.79 -18.15 9.50
CA GLY A 59 31.24 -18.31 8.15
C GLY A 59 30.58 -17.03 7.60
N PHE A 60 31.19 -15.85 7.81
CA PHE A 60 30.59 -14.56 7.45
C PHE A 60 30.22 -14.45 5.95
N GLN A 61 30.99 -15.11 5.08
CA GLN A 61 30.75 -15.15 3.63
C GLN A 61 29.36 -15.70 3.30
N PHE A 62 28.95 -16.80 3.96
CA PHE A 62 27.63 -17.40 3.76
C PHE A 62 26.50 -16.54 4.32
N ARG A 63 26.71 -15.89 5.47
CA ARG A 63 25.72 -14.98 6.08
C ARG A 63 25.41 -13.79 5.16
N ILE A 64 26.45 -13.17 4.60
CA ILE A 64 26.32 -12.03 3.67
C ILE A 64 25.70 -12.48 2.35
N ALA A 65 26.12 -13.63 1.81
CA ALA A 65 25.54 -14.16 0.57
C ALA A 65 24.02 -14.35 0.69
N ILE A 66 23.54 -14.99 1.75
CA ILE A 66 22.10 -15.19 2.00
C ILE A 66 21.38 -13.85 2.15
N ALA A 67 21.95 -12.89 2.89
CA ALA A 67 21.35 -11.56 3.05
C ALA A 67 21.21 -10.81 1.72
N CYS A 68 22.25 -10.84 0.87
CA CYS A 68 22.23 -10.23 -0.45
C CYS A 68 21.23 -10.90 -1.40
N THR A 69 21.13 -12.23 -1.38
CA THR A 69 20.13 -12.97 -2.17
C THR A 69 18.72 -12.58 -1.76
N LEU A 70 18.42 -12.56 -0.45
CA LEU A 70 17.09 -12.19 0.04
C LEU A 70 16.75 -10.73 -0.28
N LEU A 71 17.72 -9.82 -0.20
CA LEU A 71 17.55 -8.43 -0.59
C LEU A 71 17.18 -8.32 -2.08
N LEU A 72 17.90 -9.03 -2.95
CA LEU A 72 17.59 -9.09 -4.38
C LEU A 72 16.20 -9.70 -4.62
N THR A 73 15.85 -10.78 -3.92
CA THR A 73 14.53 -11.43 -4.01
C THR A 73 13.41 -10.47 -3.60
N SER A 74 13.56 -9.72 -2.50
CA SER A 74 12.56 -8.74 -2.06
C SER A 74 12.40 -7.59 -3.06
N ILE A 75 13.49 -7.08 -3.62
CA ILE A 75 13.43 -6.03 -4.65
C ILE A 75 12.77 -6.57 -5.93
N ALA A 76 13.15 -7.76 -6.39
CA ALA A 76 12.55 -8.39 -7.55
C ALA A 76 11.04 -8.62 -7.35
N PHE A 77 10.65 -9.13 -6.19
CA PHE A 77 9.24 -9.33 -5.85
C PHE A 77 8.44 -8.03 -5.86
N ARG A 78 9.01 -6.95 -5.31
CA ARG A 78 8.41 -5.60 -5.38
C ARG A 78 8.22 -5.16 -6.83
N LEU A 79 9.21 -5.34 -7.69
CA LEU A 79 9.11 -4.97 -9.11
C LEU A 79 8.01 -5.77 -9.81
N THR A 80 7.89 -7.08 -9.54
CA THR A 80 6.83 -7.92 -10.09
C THR A 80 5.43 -7.43 -9.66
N ILE A 81 5.26 -7.08 -8.38
CA ILE A 81 4.01 -6.48 -7.88
C ILE A 81 3.75 -5.15 -8.58
N SER A 82 4.74 -4.27 -8.67
CA SER A 82 4.61 -2.96 -9.31
C SER A 82 4.26 -3.05 -10.79
N ASN A 83 4.70 -4.11 -11.49
CA ASN A 83 4.35 -4.34 -12.89
C ASN A 83 2.96 -4.97 -13.07
N ALA A 84 2.46 -5.69 -12.05
CA ALA A 84 1.14 -6.31 -12.06
C ALA A 84 0.01 -5.31 -11.73
N LEU A 85 0.32 -4.17 -11.10
CA LEU A 85 -0.62 -3.07 -10.92
C LEU A 85 -0.32 -1.94 -11.91
N PRO A 86 -1.34 -1.28 -12.49
CA PRO A 86 -1.12 -0.04 -13.22
C PRO A 86 -0.45 0.98 -12.29
N ASN A 87 0.62 1.63 -12.75
CA ASN A 87 1.34 2.65 -11.99
C ASN A 87 0.41 3.84 -11.72
N ILE A 88 -0.02 3.99 -10.47
CA ILE A 88 -0.79 5.14 -10.01
C ILE A 88 0.05 5.84 -8.94
N SER A 89 0.12 7.18 -8.98
CA SER A 89 1.04 8.00 -8.15
C SER A 89 0.80 7.98 -6.64
N TYR A 90 -0.06 7.09 -6.12
CA TYR A 90 -0.23 6.89 -4.69
C TYR A 90 0.50 5.64 -4.24
N LEU A 91 1.33 5.81 -3.20
CA LEU A 91 1.98 4.73 -2.48
C LEU A 91 0.90 3.75 -1.97
N THR A 92 0.88 2.52 -2.47
CA THR A 92 -0.05 1.52 -1.93
C THR A 92 0.46 1.06 -0.55
N LEU A 93 -0.45 0.63 0.33
CA LEU A 93 -0.06 0.10 1.65
C LEU A 93 0.89 -1.11 1.53
N ILE A 94 0.78 -1.86 0.43
CA ILE A 94 1.63 -3.01 0.11
C ILE A 94 3.05 -2.54 -0.25
N ASP A 95 3.16 -1.46 -1.03
CA ASP A 95 4.47 -0.90 -1.41
C ASP A 95 5.20 -0.34 -0.19
N LEU A 96 4.49 0.31 0.74
CA LEU A 96 5.07 0.79 1.99
C LEU A 96 5.61 -0.38 2.83
N TYR A 97 4.84 -1.46 2.96
CA TYR A 97 5.28 -2.66 3.68
C TYR A 97 6.51 -3.29 3.02
N ALA A 98 6.52 -3.42 1.69
CA ALA A 98 7.67 -3.94 0.95
C ALA A 98 8.92 -3.06 1.17
N ILE A 99 8.82 -1.74 1.13
CA ILE A 99 9.93 -0.82 1.40
C ILE A 99 10.45 -0.98 2.83
N VAL A 100 9.56 -1.07 3.82
CA VAL A 100 9.96 -1.30 5.22
C VAL A 100 10.67 -2.64 5.38
N SER A 101 10.20 -3.69 4.71
CA SER A 101 10.84 -5.01 4.75
C SER A 101 12.25 -5.00 4.15
N ILE A 102 12.45 -4.29 3.04
CA ILE A 102 13.76 -4.10 2.40
C ILE A 102 14.69 -3.33 3.35
N PHE A 103 14.17 -2.30 4.04
CA PHE A 103 14.96 -1.55 5.01
C PHE A 103 15.44 -2.41 6.17
N VAL A 104 14.59 -3.31 6.69
CA VAL A 104 14.97 -4.30 7.72
C VAL A 104 16.07 -5.24 7.21
N LEU A 105 15.96 -5.73 5.97
CA LEU A 105 17.00 -6.58 5.36
C LEU A 105 18.35 -5.85 5.21
N VAL A 106 18.33 -4.56 4.88
CA VAL A 106 19.55 -3.75 4.81
C VAL A 106 20.19 -3.60 6.18
N ILE A 107 19.42 -3.33 7.24
CA ILE A 107 19.93 -3.26 8.62
C ILE A 107 20.57 -4.60 9.03
N LEU A 108 19.93 -5.73 8.72
CA LEU A 108 20.47 -7.07 8.99
C LEU A 108 21.77 -7.33 8.22
N CYS A 109 21.84 -6.89 6.96
CA CYS A 109 23.06 -7.00 6.16
C CYS A 109 24.22 -6.19 6.74
N ILE A 110 23.95 -4.95 7.17
CA ILE A 110 24.92 -4.09 7.85
C ILE A 110 25.42 -4.77 9.14
N TRP A 111 24.51 -5.34 9.93
CA TRP A 111 24.87 -6.08 11.14
C TRP A 111 25.80 -7.28 10.84
N HIS A 112 25.45 -8.11 9.86
CA HIS A 112 26.30 -9.23 9.45
C HIS A 112 27.66 -8.78 8.90
N SER A 113 27.74 -7.63 8.24
CA SER A 113 28.99 -7.05 7.77
C SER A 113 29.88 -6.58 8.94
N ILE A 114 29.29 -5.92 9.94
CA ILE A 114 30.01 -5.48 11.15
C ILE A 114 30.56 -6.69 11.90
N ILE A 115 29.73 -7.71 12.16
CA ILE A 115 30.21 -8.91 12.89
C ILE A 115 31.30 -9.65 12.12
N GLY A 116 31.17 -9.76 10.79
CA GLY A 116 32.19 -10.40 9.94
C GLY A 116 33.51 -9.64 9.97
N THR A 117 33.46 -8.30 9.91
CA THR A 117 34.66 -7.45 9.98
C THR A 117 35.33 -7.54 11.34
N LEU A 118 34.56 -7.52 12.44
CA LEU A 118 35.11 -7.67 13.79
C LEU A 118 35.77 -9.04 13.98
N VAL A 119 35.11 -10.13 13.53
CA VAL A 119 35.70 -11.47 13.61
C VAL A 119 37.00 -11.55 12.82
N PHE A 120 37.04 -10.99 11.60
CA PHE A 120 38.25 -10.96 10.77
C PHE A 120 39.41 -10.17 11.40
N ILE A 121 39.14 -9.01 12.01
CA ILE A 121 40.19 -8.17 12.63
C ILE A 121 40.78 -8.81 13.89
N TYR A 122 39.97 -9.52 14.67
CA TYR A 122 40.40 -10.11 15.96
C TYR A 122 40.78 -11.61 15.86
N ASP A 123 40.80 -12.18 14.65
CA ASP A 123 40.98 -13.63 14.37
C ASP A 123 42.29 -14.20 14.91
N GLU A 124 43.38 -13.42 14.91
CA GLU A 124 44.71 -13.92 15.31
C GLU A 124 44.92 -13.97 16.85
N TYR A 125 44.13 -13.23 17.65
CA TYR A 125 44.43 -13.00 19.08
C TYR A 125 43.58 -13.83 20.07
N VAL A 126 42.48 -14.48 19.63
CA VAL A 126 41.40 -14.93 20.55
C VAL A 126 40.96 -16.40 20.37
N ASN A 127 41.63 -17.24 19.57
CA ASN A 127 41.15 -18.57 19.15
C ASN A 127 40.77 -19.65 20.22
N LEU A 128 40.94 -19.40 21.53
CA LEU A 128 40.58 -20.38 22.58
C LEU A 128 39.42 -19.96 23.51
N LYS A 129 39.06 -18.67 23.56
CA LYS A 129 37.96 -18.16 24.42
C LYS A 129 36.90 -17.37 23.64
N SER A 130 37.23 -16.96 22.39
CA SER A 130 36.42 -16.14 21.48
C SER A 130 35.09 -16.77 21.09
N ASP A 131 35.10 -18.08 20.76
CA ASP A 131 33.93 -18.77 20.19
C ASP A 131 32.69 -18.67 21.07
N SER A 132 32.87 -18.77 22.39
CA SER A 132 31.77 -18.70 23.35
C SER A 132 31.27 -17.27 23.61
N TYR A 133 32.10 -16.25 23.41
CA TYR A 133 31.75 -14.84 23.68
C TYR A 133 30.97 -14.23 22.50
N TRP A 134 31.50 -14.33 21.28
CA TRP A 134 30.80 -13.81 20.09
C TRP A 134 29.48 -14.53 19.84
N ALA A 135 29.40 -15.85 20.10
CA ALA A 135 28.15 -16.59 20.01
C ALA A 135 27.11 -16.18 21.08
N ARG A 136 27.52 -15.68 22.24
CA ARG A 136 26.59 -15.11 23.24
C ARG A 136 26.07 -13.74 22.81
N ILE A 137 26.95 -12.91 22.25
CA ILE A 137 26.57 -11.62 21.67
C ILE A 137 25.57 -11.83 20.53
N ASP A 138 25.93 -12.64 19.53
CA ASP A 138 25.09 -12.91 18.36
C ASP A 138 23.69 -13.43 18.76
N ARG A 139 23.61 -14.32 19.77
CA ARG A 139 22.34 -14.82 20.32
C ARG A 139 21.52 -13.76 21.07
N ARG A 140 22.16 -12.85 21.81
CA ARG A 140 21.44 -11.74 22.47
C ARG A 140 20.85 -10.79 21.44
N ILE A 141 21.64 -10.44 20.42
CA ILE A 141 21.16 -9.60 19.32
C ILE A 141 20.05 -10.31 18.53
N PHE A 142 20.17 -11.61 18.29
CA PHE A 142 19.12 -12.40 17.64
C PHE A 142 17.78 -12.23 18.35
N TYR A 143 17.72 -12.40 19.68
CA TYR A 143 16.47 -12.21 20.42
C TYR A 143 15.93 -10.77 20.34
N VAL A 144 16.82 -9.77 20.42
CA VAL A 144 16.43 -8.35 20.30
C VAL A 144 15.85 -8.08 18.91
N LEU A 145 16.50 -8.53 17.84
CA LEU A 145 16.07 -8.33 16.46
C LEU A 145 14.76 -9.06 16.16
N VAL A 146 14.61 -10.31 16.63
CA VAL A 146 13.35 -11.06 16.47
C VAL A 146 12.21 -10.37 17.23
N SER A 147 12.46 -9.89 18.45
CA SER A 147 11.44 -9.16 19.21
C SER A 147 11.01 -7.88 18.49
N LEU A 148 11.96 -7.09 17.98
CA LEU A 148 11.69 -5.88 17.22
C LEU A 148 10.94 -6.20 15.92
N TYR A 149 11.34 -7.27 15.21
CA TYR A 149 10.69 -7.73 14.00
C TYR A 149 9.22 -8.09 14.24
N ILE A 150 8.94 -8.85 15.30
CA ILE A 150 7.57 -9.21 15.69
C ILE A 150 6.78 -7.95 16.04
N ILE A 151 7.35 -7.03 16.83
CA ILE A 151 6.69 -5.77 17.20
C ILE A 151 6.34 -4.94 15.95
N VAL A 152 7.28 -4.78 15.02
CA VAL A 152 7.05 -4.03 13.77
C VAL A 152 5.97 -4.70 12.91
N HIS A 153 5.99 -6.03 12.78
CA HIS A 153 4.99 -6.76 12.00
C HIS A 153 3.60 -6.73 12.64
N VAL A 154 3.51 -6.83 13.96
CA VAL A 154 2.26 -6.68 14.72
C VAL A 154 1.73 -5.26 14.57
N ALA A 155 2.56 -4.23 14.77
CA ALA A 155 2.16 -2.84 14.61
C ALA A 155 1.65 -2.55 13.18
N MET A 156 2.36 -3.06 12.17
CA MET A 156 1.94 -2.97 10.77
C MET A 156 0.64 -3.72 10.51
N GLY A 157 0.47 -4.94 11.03
CA GLY A 157 -0.77 -5.73 10.88
C GLY A 157 -1.97 -5.04 11.53
N VAL A 158 -1.77 -4.45 12.71
CA VAL A 158 -2.78 -3.66 13.42
C VAL A 158 -3.12 -2.40 12.64
N TRP A 159 -2.13 -1.63 12.20
CA TRP A 159 -2.34 -0.44 11.37
C TRP A 159 -3.09 -0.81 10.07
N TYR A 160 -2.67 -1.88 9.43
CA TYR A 160 -3.30 -2.41 8.22
C TYR A 160 -4.75 -2.86 8.44
N TYR A 161 -5.10 -3.41 9.60
CA TYR A 161 -6.50 -3.76 9.92
C TYR A 161 -7.36 -2.51 10.12
N TYR A 162 -6.83 -1.49 10.80
CA TYR A 162 -7.58 -0.27 11.11
C TYR A 162 -7.83 0.65 9.90
N VAL A 163 -6.87 0.76 8.97
CA VAL A 163 -6.98 1.65 7.79
C VAL A 163 -8.20 1.34 6.90
N PRO A 164 -8.45 0.11 6.43
CA PRO A 164 -9.60 -0.22 5.60
C PRO A 164 -10.92 -0.11 6.37
N ILE A 165 -10.93 -0.35 7.69
CA ILE A 165 -12.11 -0.13 8.52
C ILE A 165 -12.46 1.36 8.59
N SER A 166 -11.45 2.21 8.82
CA SER A 166 -11.62 3.67 8.79
C SER A 166 -12.10 4.16 7.43
N ARG A 167 -11.47 3.69 6.34
CA ARG A 167 -11.88 4.02 4.96
C ARG A 167 -13.30 3.55 4.62
N LYS A 168 -13.71 2.35 5.05
CA LYS A 168 -15.08 1.85 4.84
C LYS A 168 -16.11 2.70 5.57
N ARG A 169 -15.78 3.28 6.74
CA ARG A 169 -16.66 4.21 7.44
C ARG A 169 -16.80 5.53 6.68
N GLN A 170 -15.69 6.09 6.21
CA GLN A 170 -15.69 7.32 5.40
C GLN A 170 -16.51 7.18 4.11
N MET A 171 -16.37 6.05 3.40
CA MET A 171 -17.13 5.82 2.16
C MET A 171 -18.64 5.69 2.41
N LYS A 172 -19.06 5.08 3.53
CA LYS A 172 -20.49 5.03 3.90
C LYS A 172 -21.07 6.43 4.16
N GLU A 173 -20.28 7.32 4.77
CA GLU A 173 -20.69 8.71 5.01
C GLU A 173 -20.77 9.49 3.69
N LEU A 174 -19.79 9.31 2.80
CA LEU A 174 -19.75 9.93 1.49
C LEU A 174 -20.92 9.47 0.60
N ASP A 175 -21.23 8.17 0.59
CA ASP A 175 -22.41 7.61 -0.11
C ASP A 175 -23.71 8.22 0.40
N LYS A 176 -23.83 8.41 1.72
CA LYS A 176 -24.99 9.05 2.34
C LYS A 176 -25.11 10.51 1.91
N HIS A 177 -23.98 11.22 1.79
CA HIS A 177 -23.96 12.60 1.31
C HIS A 177 -24.37 12.71 -0.17
N TYR A 178 -23.81 11.88 -1.04
CA TYR A 178 -24.18 11.87 -2.47
C TYR A 178 -25.66 11.54 -2.68
N ARG A 179 -26.21 10.57 -1.93
CA ARG A 179 -27.65 10.26 -1.98
C ARG A 179 -28.54 11.44 -1.59
N ARG A 180 -28.14 12.26 -0.60
CA ARG A 180 -28.91 13.47 -0.24
C ARG A 180 -28.92 14.49 -1.37
N ILE A 181 -27.77 14.80 -1.96
CA ILE A 181 -27.66 15.78 -3.05
C ILE A 181 -28.53 15.35 -4.25
N ILE A 182 -28.48 14.07 -4.60
CA ILE A 182 -29.30 13.52 -5.70
C ILE A 182 -30.79 13.70 -5.38
N ASN A 183 -31.25 13.29 -4.20
CA ASN A 183 -32.65 13.44 -3.82
C ASN A 183 -33.11 14.91 -3.85
N GLU A 184 -32.31 15.83 -3.30
CA GLU A 184 -32.62 17.27 -3.34
C GLU A 184 -32.68 17.82 -4.77
N SER A 185 -31.81 17.34 -5.66
CA SER A 185 -31.82 17.75 -7.07
C SER A 185 -33.06 17.24 -7.80
N VAL A 186 -33.50 16.00 -7.51
CA VAL A 186 -34.71 15.39 -8.07
C VAL A 186 -35.95 16.13 -7.59
N ASP A 187 -36.03 16.46 -6.30
CA ASP A 187 -37.16 17.19 -5.72
C ASP A 187 -37.26 18.61 -6.30
N LYS A 188 -36.15 19.33 -6.41
CA LYS A 188 -36.11 20.65 -7.10
C LYS A 188 -36.60 20.55 -8.54
N ASN A 189 -36.22 19.50 -9.26
CA ASN A 189 -36.63 19.30 -10.65
C ASN A 189 -38.11 18.89 -10.76
N ARG A 190 -38.65 18.13 -9.81
CA ARG A 190 -40.10 17.83 -9.72
C ARG A 190 -40.92 19.08 -9.45
N LEU A 191 -40.46 19.94 -8.54
CA LEU A 191 -41.13 21.20 -8.20
C LEU A 191 -41.13 22.19 -9.38
N SER A 192 -40.04 22.27 -10.15
CA SER A 192 -39.99 23.14 -11.34
C SER A 192 -40.93 22.67 -12.45
N ILE A 193 -41.03 21.36 -12.69
CA ILE A 193 -41.97 20.77 -13.66
C ILE A 193 -43.43 20.99 -13.22
N GLY A 194 -43.73 20.76 -11.93
CA GLY A 194 -45.08 21.00 -11.39
C GLY A 194 -45.51 22.47 -11.44
N SER A 195 -44.60 23.39 -11.15
CA SER A 195 -44.84 24.84 -11.29
C SER A 195 -45.05 25.25 -12.75
N SER A 196 -44.26 24.71 -13.68
CA SER A 196 -44.41 24.96 -15.12
C SER A 196 -45.73 24.40 -15.68
N SER A 197 -46.17 23.24 -15.18
CA SER A 197 -47.46 22.64 -15.54
C SER A 197 -48.63 23.50 -15.03
N ASN A 198 -48.63 23.86 -13.75
CA ASN A 198 -49.69 24.70 -13.17
C ASN A 198 -49.75 26.11 -13.79
N GLY A 199 -48.61 26.66 -14.21
CA GLY A 199 -48.54 27.91 -14.97
C GLY A 199 -49.10 27.80 -16.39
N ALA A 200 -48.91 26.66 -17.06
CA ALA A 200 -49.49 26.39 -18.38
C ALA A 200 -51.01 26.15 -18.29
N THR A 201 -51.48 25.35 -17.33
CA THR A 201 -52.92 25.08 -17.13
C THR A 201 -53.69 26.35 -16.74
N LYS A 202 -53.10 27.24 -15.92
CA LYS A 202 -53.71 28.55 -15.63
C LYS A 202 -53.77 29.47 -16.85
N ARG A 203 -52.86 29.36 -17.82
CA ARG A 203 -52.89 30.17 -19.04
C ARG A 203 -53.93 29.66 -20.05
N GLU A 204 -54.19 28.35 -20.09
CA GLU A 204 -55.25 27.79 -20.95
C GLU A 204 -56.67 28.00 -20.41
N LEU A 205 -56.86 28.14 -19.09
CA LEU A 205 -58.16 28.42 -18.46
C LEU A 205 -58.59 29.91 -18.51
N ILE A 206 -57.75 30.81 -19.03
CA ILE A 206 -58.03 32.27 -19.11
C ILE A 206 -58.39 32.72 -20.55
N VAL A 207 -58.51 31.78 -21.48
CA VAL A 207 -58.98 32.04 -22.87
C VAL A 207 -60.40 31.51 -23.02
#